data_AF-A0A4D9D818-F1
#
_entry.id   AF-A0A4D9D818-F1
#
_cell.length_a   1.000
_cell.length_b   1.000
_cell.length_c   1.000
_cell.angle_alpha   90.00
_cell.angle_beta   90.00
_cell.angle_gamma   90.00
#
_symmetry.space_group_name_H-M   'P 1'
#
loop_
_entity.id
_entity.type
_entity.pdbx_description
1 polymer ?
#
loop_
_entity_poly.entity_id
_entity_poly.type
_entity_poly.pdbx_seq_one_letter_code
_entity_poly.pdbx_strand_id
1 'polypeptide(L)'
;MAQAVVRGCLVRRQSPPHVRMLRQRIHDAAVRAGNDPSLRISVRHSTALEVLLMGRSCAQILRSCMTLVVSTSLARECCEALVKVEGLPKLLAVIRSCNRSKPHMEVLRHVLRILENVALHPPFLNALAEAPSAVETLVELLQTYRPDDHVFVPAGRLLLRACDCESGSHARADLTHVNVQRRLQGSLRLLERKAEAEKNKSKSMRLQGSGRKVELVEAIRVLRGILKVTAPDTSRSSM
;
A
#
# COMPACT_ATOMS: atom_id res chain seq x y z
N MET A 1 32.32 20.14 15.92
CA MET A 1 31.41 19.34 16.78
C MET A 1 31.03 20.04 18.09
N ALA A 2 31.97 20.65 18.82
CA ALA A 2 31.69 21.28 20.13
C ALA A 2 30.61 22.39 20.10
N GLN A 3 30.65 23.30 19.12
CA GLN A 3 29.67 24.39 19.02
C GLN A 3 28.22 23.89 18.81
N ALA A 4 28.01 22.80 18.08
CA ALA A 4 26.68 22.22 17.85
C ALA A 4 26.09 21.62 19.13
N VAL A 5 26.92 20.97 19.95
CA VAL A 5 26.51 20.41 21.25
C VAL A 5 26.10 21.53 22.21
N VAL A 6 26.91 22.59 22.31
CA VAL A 6 26.64 23.73 23.19
C VAL A 6 25.36 24.46 22.78
N ARG A 7 25.19 24.75 21.48
CA ARG A 7 23.96 25.35 20.95
C ARG A 7 22.74 24.45 21.21
N GLY A 8 22.86 23.14 21.01
CA GLY A 8 21.81 22.18 21.34
C GLY A 8 21.44 22.17 22.82
N CYS A 9 22.41 22.28 23.73
CA CYS A 9 22.16 22.38 25.16
C CYS A 9 21.45 23.69 25.55
N LEU A 10 21.86 24.83 24.99
CA LEU A 10 21.20 26.12 25.21
C LEU A 10 19.73 26.10 24.76
N VAL A 11 19.47 25.60 23.55
CA VAL A 11 18.10 25.47 23.03
C VAL A 11 17.25 24.53 23.90
N ARG A 12 17.83 23.42 24.37
CA ARG A 12 17.13 22.49 25.28
C ARG A 12 16.78 23.11 26.62
N ARG A 13 17.65 23.97 27.16
CA ARG A 13 17.44 24.72 28.41
C ARG A 13 16.35 25.79 28.26
N GLN A 14 16.33 26.51 27.14
CA GLN A 14 15.35 27.57 26.86
C GLN A 14 14.00 27.04 26.33
N SER A 15 13.87 25.72 26.14
CA SER A 15 12.65 25.11 25.61
C SER A 15 11.45 25.31 26.56
N PRO A 16 10.24 25.58 26.04
CA PRO A 16 9.03 25.71 26.85
C PRO A 16 8.66 24.39 27.54
N PRO A 17 7.85 24.43 28.63
CA PRO A 17 7.54 23.26 29.46
C PRO A 17 7.00 22.06 28.67
N HIS A 18 6.11 22.27 27.71
CA HIS A 18 5.52 21.20 26.91
C HIS A 18 6.55 20.45 26.05
N VAL A 19 7.54 21.15 25.48
CA VAL A 19 8.64 20.52 24.73
C VAL A 19 9.54 19.70 25.66
N ARG A 20 9.78 20.18 26.88
CA ARG A 20 10.58 19.43 27.87
C ARG A 20 9.87 18.14 28.27
N MET A 21 8.56 18.19 28.50
CA MET A 21 7.74 17.02 28.79
C MET A 21 7.75 16.01 27.65
N LEU A 22 7.58 16.45 26.39
CA LEU A 22 7.66 15.57 25.22
C LEU A 22 9.03 14.89 25.12
N ARG A 23 10.11 15.63 25.38
CA ARG A 23 11.48 15.10 25.40
C ARG A 23 11.69 14.05 26.48
N GLN A 24 11.18 14.30 27.70
CA GLN A 24 11.21 13.31 28.77
C GLN A 24 10.47 12.04 28.36
N ARG A 25 9.26 12.16 27.81
CA ARG A 25 8.50 10.99 27.32
C ARG A 25 9.24 10.18 26.25
N ILE A 26 9.94 10.86 25.33
CA ILE A 26 10.78 10.20 24.32
C ILE A 26 11.97 9.51 24.99
N HIS A 27 12.64 10.17 25.94
CA HIS A 27 13.76 9.59 26.68
C HIS A 27 13.31 8.35 27.48
N ASP A 28 12.23 8.44 28.23
CA ASP A 28 11.70 7.32 29.01
C ASP A 28 11.28 6.17 28.10
N ALA A 29 10.70 6.47 26.93
CA ALA A 29 10.38 5.44 25.93
C ALA A 29 11.64 4.77 25.39
N ALA A 30 12.72 5.52 25.14
CA ALA A 30 13.99 4.98 24.70
C ALA A 30 14.65 4.11 25.79
N VAL A 31 14.63 4.54 27.05
CA VAL A 31 15.13 3.74 28.20
C VAL A 31 14.33 2.45 28.34
N ARG A 32 12.99 2.52 28.29
CA ARG A 32 12.13 1.33 28.30
C ARG A 32 12.45 0.36 27.17
N ALA A 33 12.63 0.85 25.94
CA ALA A 33 13.02 0.02 24.80
C ALA A 33 14.47 -0.50 24.89
N GLY A 34 15.32 0.17 25.66
CA GLY A 34 16.65 -0.30 26.04
C GLY A 34 16.56 -1.58 26.88
N ASN A 35 15.70 -1.53 27.91
CA ASN A 35 15.50 -2.61 28.88
C ASN A 35 14.65 -3.77 28.34
N ASP A 36 13.68 -3.49 27.47
CA ASP A 36 12.83 -4.47 26.83
C ASP A 36 12.99 -4.41 25.30
N PRO A 37 13.80 -5.32 24.71
CA PRO A 37 14.00 -5.37 23.27
C PRO A 37 12.70 -5.59 22.48
N SER A 38 11.66 -6.21 23.08
CA SER A 38 10.38 -6.47 22.41
C SER A 38 9.63 -5.18 22.07
N LEU A 39 9.98 -4.04 22.69
CA LEU A 39 9.42 -2.73 22.37
C LEU A 39 10.07 -2.10 21.14
N ARG A 40 11.27 -2.55 20.75
CA ARG A 40 12.01 -2.03 19.60
C ARG A 40 11.28 -2.38 18.32
N ILE A 41 11.19 -1.40 17.42
CA ILE A 41 10.48 -1.55 16.16
C ILE A 41 11.08 -2.66 15.28
N SER A 42 12.41 -2.80 15.28
CA SER A 42 13.12 -3.83 14.52
C SER A 42 12.79 -5.24 15.02
N VAL A 43 12.79 -5.45 16.34
CA VAL A 43 12.44 -6.74 16.95
C VAL A 43 10.98 -7.09 16.66
N ARG A 44 10.06 -6.14 16.86
CA ARG A 44 8.65 -6.35 16.53
C ARG A 44 8.42 -6.66 15.06
N HIS A 45 9.16 -5.99 14.18
CA HIS A 45 9.11 -6.25 12.75
C HIS A 45 9.57 -7.67 12.44
N SER A 46 10.74 -8.09 12.94
CA SER A 46 11.26 -9.45 12.72
C SER A 46 10.30 -10.52 13.24
N THR A 47 9.79 -10.37 14.46
CA THR A 47 8.81 -11.33 15.02
C THR A 47 7.52 -11.35 14.21
N ALA A 48 7.00 -10.20 13.78
CA ALA A 48 5.82 -10.16 12.94
C ALA A 48 6.06 -10.83 11.58
N LEU A 49 7.23 -10.64 10.99
CA LEU A 49 7.63 -11.24 9.72
C LEU A 49 7.73 -12.76 9.83
N GLU A 50 8.33 -13.29 10.89
CA GLU A 50 8.35 -14.74 11.20
C GLU A 50 6.93 -15.30 11.31
N VAL A 51 6.04 -14.59 12.02
CA VAL A 51 4.63 -14.98 12.14
C VAL A 51 3.90 -14.89 10.81
N LEU A 52 4.22 -13.93 9.93
CA LEU A 52 3.63 -13.85 8.59
C LEU A 52 4.05 -15.06 7.75
N LEU A 53 5.34 -15.40 7.78
CA LEU A 53 5.92 -16.49 6.99
C LEU A 53 5.40 -17.86 7.44
N MET A 54 5.31 -18.09 8.76
CA MET A 54 4.98 -19.39 9.37
C MET A 54 3.53 -19.53 9.84
N GLY A 55 2.81 -18.42 9.98
CA GLY A 55 1.48 -18.36 10.56
C GLY A 55 0.45 -19.15 9.77
N ARG A 56 -0.42 -19.88 10.49
CA ARG A 56 -1.48 -20.71 9.91
C ARG A 56 -2.88 -20.19 10.17
N SER A 57 -3.05 -19.35 11.20
CA SER A 57 -4.36 -18.78 11.55
C SER A 57 -4.53 -17.36 11.01
N CYS A 58 -5.74 -17.04 10.56
CA CYS A 58 -6.10 -15.71 10.08
C CYS A 58 -5.86 -14.62 11.16
N ALA A 59 -6.11 -14.93 12.43
CA ALA A 59 -5.88 -14.01 13.54
C ALA A 59 -4.38 -13.70 13.76
N GLN A 60 -3.50 -14.70 13.63
CA GLN A 60 -2.04 -14.48 13.70
C GLN A 60 -1.56 -13.64 12.52
N ILE A 61 -2.01 -13.96 11.31
CA ILE A 61 -1.68 -13.21 10.09
C ILE A 61 -2.14 -11.76 10.24
N LEU A 62 -3.36 -11.52 10.71
CA LEU A 62 -3.88 -10.17 10.91
C LEU A 62 -3.03 -9.35 11.88
N ARG A 63 -2.71 -9.90 13.06
CA ARG A 63 -1.86 -9.21 14.06
C ARG A 63 -0.46 -8.92 13.52
N SER A 64 0.12 -9.87 12.79
CA SER A 64 1.39 -9.68 12.11
C SER A 64 1.30 -8.52 11.10
N CYS A 65 0.31 -8.54 10.20
CA CYS A 65 0.12 -7.50 9.20
C CYS A 65 -0.07 -6.11 9.83
N MET A 66 -0.82 -6.00 10.93
CA MET A 66 -0.96 -4.73 11.67
C MET A 66 0.40 -4.18 12.15
N THR A 67 1.26 -5.06 12.67
CA THR A 67 2.61 -4.70 13.13
C THR A 67 3.53 -4.33 11.95
N LEU A 68 3.42 -5.05 10.84
CA LEU A 68 4.17 -4.79 9.62
C LEU A 68 3.77 -3.47 8.96
N VAL A 69 2.49 -3.10 8.96
CA VAL A 69 2.02 -1.79 8.48
C VAL A 69 2.71 -0.66 9.24
N VAL A 70 2.73 -0.73 10.57
CA VAL A 70 3.36 0.30 11.41
C VAL A 70 4.87 0.37 11.15
N SER A 71 5.54 -0.77 11.19
CA SER A 71 7.01 -0.82 11.03
C SER A 71 7.49 -0.32 9.67
N THR A 72 6.84 -0.77 8.58
CA THR A 72 7.17 -0.34 7.21
C THR A 72 6.84 1.14 6.94
N SER A 73 5.92 1.74 7.69
CA SER A 73 5.63 3.18 7.58
C SER A 73 6.62 4.08 8.31
N LEU A 74 7.41 3.55 9.24
CA LEU A 74 8.26 4.33 10.14
C LEU A 74 9.75 4.19 9.87
N ALA A 75 10.19 3.06 9.31
CA ALA A 75 11.59 2.73 9.15
C ALA A 75 11.86 2.08 7.79
N ARG A 76 12.76 2.70 7.01
CA ARG A 76 13.19 2.19 5.70
C ARG A 76 13.86 0.83 5.82
N GLU A 77 14.59 0.60 6.89
CA GLU A 77 15.30 -0.66 7.17
C GLU A 77 14.31 -1.83 7.31
N CYS A 78 13.08 -1.57 7.78
CA CYS A 78 12.01 -2.57 7.86
C CYS A 78 11.48 -2.94 6.46
N CYS A 79 11.37 -1.96 5.55
CA CYS A 79 11.03 -2.23 4.15
C CYS A 79 12.12 -3.07 3.47
N GLU A 80 13.40 -2.75 3.71
CA GLU A 80 14.54 -3.49 3.17
C GLU A 80 14.62 -4.91 3.75
N ALA A 81 14.34 -5.09 5.04
CA ALA A 81 14.27 -6.41 5.67
C ALA A 81 13.20 -7.29 5.02
N LEU A 82 12.02 -6.74 4.71
CA LEU A 82 10.96 -7.45 4.01
C LEU A 82 11.41 -7.93 2.61
N VAL A 83 12.15 -7.09 1.87
CA VAL A 83 12.69 -7.44 0.54
C VAL A 83 13.70 -8.59 0.67
N LYS A 84 14.62 -8.50 1.63
CA LYS A 84 15.72 -9.46 1.82
C LYS A 84 15.25 -10.89 2.10
N VAL A 85 14.08 -11.06 2.71
CA VAL A 85 13.52 -12.38 3.04
C VAL A 85 12.51 -12.89 2.00
N GLU A 86 12.48 -12.32 0.80
CA GLU A 86 11.48 -12.63 -0.23
C GLU A 86 10.03 -12.47 0.29
N GLY A 87 9.78 -11.40 1.04
CA GLY A 87 8.46 -11.16 1.64
C GLY A 87 7.35 -10.91 0.61
N LEU A 88 7.68 -10.47 -0.61
CA LEU A 88 6.71 -10.19 -1.68
C LEU A 88 5.90 -11.44 -2.08
N PRO A 89 6.52 -12.57 -2.50
CA PRO A 89 5.80 -13.83 -2.73
C PRO A 89 4.84 -14.23 -1.61
N LYS A 90 5.26 -14.08 -0.34
CA LYS A 90 4.39 -14.41 0.79
C LYS A 90 3.20 -13.47 0.90
N LEU A 91 3.40 -12.16 0.77
CA LEU A 91 2.31 -11.18 0.79
C LEU A 91 1.30 -11.45 -0.34
N LEU A 92 1.76 -11.79 -1.54
CA LEU A 92 0.90 -12.17 -2.66
C LEU A 92 0.13 -13.47 -2.36
N ALA A 93 0.77 -14.47 -1.76
CA ALA A 93 0.09 -15.69 -1.34
C ALA A 93 -1.01 -15.42 -0.29
N VAL A 94 -0.75 -14.51 0.67
CA VAL A 94 -1.75 -14.08 1.64
C VAL A 94 -2.93 -13.41 0.92
N ILE A 95 -2.67 -12.50 -0.03
CA ILE A 95 -3.71 -11.86 -0.85
C ILE A 95 -4.58 -12.90 -1.55
N ARG A 96 -3.97 -13.87 -2.26
CA ARG A 96 -4.71 -14.91 -2.99
C ARG A 96 -5.54 -15.83 -2.09
N SER A 97 -5.12 -16.02 -0.84
CA SER A 97 -5.89 -16.80 0.15
C SER A 97 -7.04 -16.02 0.81
N CYS A 98 -7.13 -14.70 0.59
CA CYS A 98 -8.19 -13.89 1.18
C CYS A 98 -9.53 -14.07 0.47
N ASN A 99 -10.60 -14.11 1.28
CA ASN A 99 -11.99 -14.14 0.81
C ASN A 99 -12.76 -12.90 1.31
N ARG A 100 -14.06 -12.83 0.99
CA ARG A 100 -14.92 -11.68 1.32
C ARG A 100 -15.41 -11.63 2.77
N SER A 101 -15.01 -12.56 3.63
CA SER A 101 -15.36 -12.48 5.06
C SER A 101 -14.64 -11.29 5.72
N LYS A 102 -15.27 -10.71 6.74
CA LYS A 102 -14.74 -9.55 7.47
C LYS A 102 -13.26 -9.68 7.91
N PRO A 103 -12.81 -10.79 8.54
CA PRO A 103 -11.42 -10.89 8.97
C PRO A 103 -10.44 -10.94 7.78
N HIS A 104 -10.80 -11.60 6.69
CA HIS A 104 -9.95 -11.63 5.49
C HIS A 104 -9.90 -10.28 4.77
N MET A 105 -10.99 -9.51 4.77
CA MET A 105 -10.99 -8.13 4.25
C MET A 105 -10.12 -7.19 5.09
N GLU A 106 -10.04 -7.39 6.41
CA GLU A 106 -9.09 -6.67 7.26
C GLU A 106 -7.64 -7.05 6.95
N VAL A 107 -7.34 -8.35 6.81
CA VAL A 107 -6.01 -8.82 6.38
C VAL A 107 -5.62 -8.19 5.05
N LEU A 108 -6.50 -8.26 4.04
CA LEU A 108 -6.25 -7.74 2.70
C LEU A 108 -5.93 -6.24 2.71
N ARG A 109 -6.69 -5.44 3.47
CA ARG A 109 -6.43 -4.00 3.62
C ARG A 109 -5.07 -3.71 4.25
N HIS A 110 -4.67 -4.48 5.27
CA HIS A 110 -3.35 -4.31 5.88
C HIS A 110 -2.24 -4.73 4.93
N VAL A 111 -2.38 -5.85 4.21
CA VAL A 111 -1.38 -6.31 3.24
C VAL A 111 -1.19 -5.31 2.10
N LEU A 112 -2.27 -4.76 1.54
CA LEU A 112 -2.16 -3.72 0.52
C LEU A 112 -1.44 -2.47 1.04
N ARG A 113 -1.67 -2.10 2.30
CA ARG A 113 -0.97 -0.96 2.92
C ARG A 113 0.51 -1.25 3.18
N ILE A 114 0.89 -2.49 3.51
CA ILE A 114 2.30 -2.90 3.53
C ILE A 114 2.90 -2.74 2.14
N LEU A 115 2.24 -3.25 1.09
CA LEU A 115 2.72 -3.10 -0.28
C LEU A 115 2.87 -1.63 -0.68
N GLU A 116 1.92 -0.76 -0.34
CA GLU A 116 2.00 0.68 -0.62
C GLU A 116 3.19 1.36 0.07
N ASN A 117 3.49 0.98 1.32
CA ASN A 117 4.64 1.50 2.06
C ASN A 117 5.95 1.06 1.40
N VAL A 118 6.09 -0.23 1.09
CA VAL A 118 7.34 -0.79 0.56
C VAL A 118 7.55 -0.41 -0.90
N ALA A 119 6.48 -0.19 -1.68
CA ALA A 119 6.52 0.32 -3.05
C ALA A 119 7.11 1.74 -3.18
N LEU A 120 7.36 2.45 -2.07
CA LEU A 120 8.13 3.70 -2.09
C LEU A 120 9.63 3.47 -2.30
N HIS A 121 10.09 2.22 -2.17
CA HIS A 121 11.49 1.83 -2.37
C HIS A 121 11.67 1.19 -3.75
N PRO A 122 12.51 1.77 -4.63
CA PRO A 122 12.65 1.29 -6.02
C PRO A 122 12.99 -0.20 -6.16
N PRO A 123 13.87 -0.82 -5.35
CA PRO A 123 14.17 -2.25 -5.49
C PRO A 123 12.94 -3.15 -5.31
N PHE A 124 12.06 -2.82 -4.35
CA PHE A 124 10.84 -3.59 -4.14
C PHE A 124 9.83 -3.35 -5.26
N LEU A 125 9.69 -2.09 -5.69
CA LEU A 125 8.77 -1.75 -6.76
C LEU A 125 9.16 -2.42 -8.08
N ASN A 126 10.45 -2.47 -8.40
CA ASN A 126 10.97 -3.20 -9.55
C ASN A 126 10.69 -4.70 -9.43
N ALA A 127 10.94 -5.32 -8.26
CA ALA A 127 10.61 -6.72 -8.04
C ALA A 127 9.10 -7.02 -8.19
N LEU A 128 8.23 -6.08 -7.77
CA LEU A 128 6.79 -6.19 -7.98
C LEU A 128 6.41 -6.06 -9.46
N ALA A 129 7.06 -5.18 -10.21
CA ALA A 129 6.80 -4.98 -11.63
C ALA A 129 7.32 -6.14 -12.50
N GLU A 130 8.43 -6.77 -12.12
CA GLU A 130 9.04 -7.89 -12.82
C GLU A 130 8.33 -9.23 -12.53
N ALA A 131 7.68 -9.36 -11.37
CA ALA A 131 6.99 -10.59 -11.00
C ALA A 131 5.62 -10.69 -11.69
N PRO A 132 5.41 -11.60 -12.68
CA PRO A 132 4.14 -11.66 -13.41
C PRO A 132 2.97 -12.03 -12.49
N SER A 133 3.24 -12.91 -11.52
CA SER A 133 2.26 -13.32 -10.52
C SER A 133 1.81 -12.17 -9.60
N ALA A 134 2.58 -11.08 -9.49
CA ALA A 134 2.20 -9.90 -8.72
C ALA A 134 1.18 -9.05 -9.48
N VAL A 135 1.47 -8.75 -10.75
CA VAL A 135 0.59 -7.97 -11.64
C VAL A 135 -0.75 -8.68 -11.80
N GLU A 136 -0.72 -9.99 -12.06
CA GLU A 136 -1.93 -10.81 -12.17
C GLU A 136 -2.77 -10.75 -10.88
N THR A 137 -2.15 -10.95 -9.72
CA THR A 137 -2.83 -10.88 -8.42
C THR A 137 -3.49 -9.51 -8.19
N LEU A 138 -2.82 -8.42 -8.52
CA LEU A 138 -3.37 -7.07 -8.37
C LEU A 138 -4.51 -6.81 -9.36
N VAL A 139 -4.38 -7.28 -10.61
CA VAL A 139 -5.46 -7.23 -11.61
C VAL A 139 -6.68 -8.01 -11.15
N GLU A 140 -6.50 -9.18 -10.54
CA GLU A 140 -7.57 -9.99 -9.96
C GLU A 140 -8.29 -9.26 -8.83
N LEU A 141 -7.56 -8.56 -7.95
CA LEU A 141 -8.17 -7.74 -6.90
C LEU A 141 -9.10 -6.67 -7.47
N LEU A 142 -8.68 -6.02 -8.55
CA LEU A 142 -9.53 -5.06 -9.26
C LEU A 142 -10.80 -5.70 -9.82
N GLN A 143 -10.94 -7.02 -9.87
CA GLN A 143 -12.12 -7.72 -10.41
C GLN A 143 -13.00 -8.30 -9.33
N THR A 144 -12.36 -8.98 -8.39
CA THR A 144 -13.01 -9.70 -7.31
C THR A 144 -13.61 -8.75 -6.29
N TYR A 145 -13.01 -7.58 -6.06
CA TYR A 145 -13.41 -6.67 -4.99
C TYR A 145 -13.99 -5.35 -5.53
N ARG A 146 -14.65 -5.36 -6.69
CA ARG A 146 -15.36 -4.17 -7.21
C ARG A 146 -16.64 -3.90 -6.40
N PRO A 147 -16.89 -2.68 -5.87
CA PRO A 147 -16.01 -1.53 -5.69
C PRO A 147 -15.76 -1.29 -4.18
N ASP A 148 -14.98 -2.16 -3.55
CA ASP A 148 -14.41 -1.89 -2.23
C ASP A 148 -13.18 -1.02 -2.44
N ASP A 149 -13.33 0.29 -2.19
CA ASP A 149 -12.28 1.27 -2.50
C ASP A 149 -11.02 1.08 -1.64
N HIS A 150 -11.15 0.46 -0.47
CA HIS A 150 -10.01 0.12 0.37
C HIS A 150 -9.16 -1.03 -0.20
N VAL A 151 -9.65 -1.71 -1.23
CA VAL A 151 -8.91 -2.73 -1.98
C VAL A 151 -8.60 -2.24 -3.39
N PHE A 152 -9.62 -1.72 -4.07
CA PHE A 152 -9.56 -1.36 -5.48
C PHE A 152 -8.55 -0.24 -5.74
N VAL A 153 -8.64 0.85 -4.99
CA VAL A 153 -7.79 2.03 -5.22
C VAL A 153 -6.32 1.72 -4.89
N PRO A 154 -5.97 1.11 -3.73
CA PRO A 154 -4.59 0.71 -3.46
C PRO A 154 -4.01 -0.24 -4.50
N ALA A 155 -4.76 -1.28 -4.91
CA ALA A 155 -4.30 -2.24 -5.90
C ALA A 155 -4.01 -1.56 -7.26
N GLY A 156 -4.90 -0.67 -7.71
CA GLY A 156 -4.70 0.05 -8.96
C GLY A 156 -3.56 1.09 -8.88
N ARG A 157 -3.36 1.75 -7.73
CA ARG A 157 -2.19 2.63 -7.53
C ARG A 157 -0.87 1.86 -7.55
N LEU A 158 -0.84 0.66 -6.97
CA LEU A 158 0.33 -0.22 -7.03
C LEU A 158 0.63 -0.61 -8.48
N LEU A 159 -0.38 -0.97 -9.27
CA LEU A 159 -0.21 -1.25 -10.70
C LEU A 159 0.33 -0.05 -11.49
N LEU A 160 -0.20 1.15 -11.25
CA LEU A 160 0.30 2.37 -11.88
C LEU A 160 1.78 2.61 -11.56
N ARG A 161 2.15 2.52 -10.27
CA ARG A 161 3.54 2.68 -9.85
C ARG A 161 4.45 1.61 -10.45
N ALA A 162 3.96 0.38 -10.57
CA ALA A 162 4.70 -0.71 -11.20
C ALA A 162 4.93 -0.44 -12.69
N CYS A 163 3.98 0.19 -13.40
CA CYS A 163 4.21 0.63 -14.76
C CYS A 163 5.24 1.76 -14.85
N ASP A 164 5.24 2.70 -13.89
CA ASP A 164 6.07 3.91 -13.94
C ASP A 164 7.51 3.71 -13.44
N CYS A 165 7.86 2.53 -12.91
CA CYS A 165 9.21 2.23 -12.44
C CYS A 165 10.17 1.83 -13.57
N GLU A 166 11.46 1.73 -13.24
CA GLU A 166 12.54 1.40 -14.20
C GLU A 166 12.29 0.06 -14.91
N SER A 167 11.89 -0.97 -14.14
CA SER A 167 11.54 -2.29 -14.69
C SER A 167 10.08 -2.41 -15.16
N GLY A 168 9.37 -1.28 -15.30
CA GLY A 168 7.92 -1.25 -15.55
C GLY A 168 7.48 -1.73 -16.92
N SER A 169 8.42 -2.03 -17.84
CA SER A 169 8.12 -2.67 -19.13
C SER A 169 7.41 -4.01 -18.96
N HIS A 170 7.79 -4.82 -17.97
CA HIS A 170 7.17 -6.10 -17.67
C HIS A 170 5.70 -5.92 -17.24
N ALA A 171 5.46 -5.05 -16.25
CA ALA A 171 4.11 -4.73 -15.80
C ALA A 171 3.23 -4.17 -16.93
N ARG A 172 3.78 -3.30 -17.79
CA ARG A 172 3.06 -2.80 -18.97
C ARG A 172 2.73 -3.93 -19.94
N ALA A 173 3.67 -4.82 -20.24
CA ALA A 173 3.44 -5.96 -21.13
C ALA A 173 2.29 -6.85 -20.63
N ASP A 174 2.32 -7.23 -19.35
CA ASP A 174 1.26 -8.04 -18.73
C ASP A 174 -0.12 -7.34 -18.81
N LEU A 175 -0.16 -6.03 -18.55
CA LEU A 175 -1.39 -5.26 -18.61
C LEU A 175 -1.88 -5.00 -20.05
N THR A 176 -1.01 -5.03 -21.06
CA THR A 176 -1.42 -4.91 -22.47
C THR A 176 -2.10 -6.15 -23.02
N HIS A 177 -2.03 -7.29 -22.31
CA HIS A 177 -2.67 -8.52 -22.74
C HIS A 177 -4.18 -8.32 -22.99
N VAL A 178 -4.66 -8.80 -24.15
CA VAL A 178 -6.02 -8.49 -24.67
C VAL A 178 -7.13 -8.80 -23.66
N ASN A 179 -7.01 -9.91 -22.94
CA ASN A 179 -8.00 -10.29 -21.93
C ASN A 179 -7.98 -9.37 -20.71
N VAL A 180 -6.81 -8.89 -20.29
CA VAL A 180 -6.66 -7.97 -19.17
C VAL A 180 -7.25 -6.60 -19.56
N GLN A 181 -6.89 -6.09 -20.73
CA GLN A 181 -7.44 -4.85 -21.29
C GLN A 181 -8.97 -4.88 -21.35
N ARG A 182 -9.56 -5.94 -21.90
CA ARG A 182 -11.02 -6.10 -21.97
C ARG A 182 -11.67 -6.07 -20.58
N ARG A 183 -11.06 -6.75 -19.60
CA ARG A 183 -11.53 -6.79 -18.20
C ARG A 183 -11.43 -5.41 -17.54
N LEU A 184 -10.33 -4.68 -17.74
CA LEU A 184 -10.13 -3.32 -17.21
C LEU A 184 -11.11 -2.33 -17.83
N GLN A 185 -11.31 -2.36 -19.15
CA GLN A 185 -12.30 -1.52 -19.83
C GLN A 185 -13.72 -1.81 -19.35
N GLY A 186 -14.08 -3.09 -19.16
CA GLY A 186 -15.35 -3.48 -18.58
C GLY A 186 -15.54 -2.93 -17.16
N SER A 187 -14.48 -2.95 -16.34
CA SER A 187 -14.45 -2.36 -14.99
C SER A 187 -14.74 -0.86 -15.03
N LEU A 188 -14.07 -0.16 -15.95
CA LEU A 188 -14.20 1.29 -16.10
C LEU A 188 -15.63 1.68 -16.46
N ARG A 189 -16.23 1.01 -17.46
CA ARG A 189 -17.62 1.27 -17.87
C ARG A 189 -18.61 1.05 -16.73
N LEU A 190 -18.39 0.03 -15.90
CA LEU A 190 -19.25 -0.24 -14.73
C LEU A 190 -19.12 0.86 -13.67
N LEU A 191 -17.90 1.29 -13.36
CA LEU A 191 -17.66 2.36 -12.39
C LEU A 191 -18.21 3.70 -12.87
N GLU A 192 -18.05 4.03 -14.15
CA GLU A 192 -18.61 5.24 -14.77
C GLU A 192 -20.14 5.26 -14.70
N ARG A 193 -20.80 4.15 -15.07
CA ARG A 193 -22.26 4.02 -14.93
C ARG A 193 -22.72 4.21 -13.47
N LYS A 194 -21.98 3.65 -12.51
CA LYS A 194 -22.28 3.79 -11.09
C LYS A 194 -22.09 5.23 -10.60
N ALA A 195 -21.04 5.91 -11.05
CA ALA A 195 -20.80 7.31 -10.74
C ALA A 195 -21.90 8.24 -11.31
N GLU A 196 -22.38 7.97 -12.53
CA GLU A 196 -23.51 8.69 -13.14
C GLU A 196 -24.81 8.48 -12.35
N ALA A 197 -25.08 7.24 -11.92
CA ALA A 197 -26.23 6.90 -11.10
C ALA A 197 -26.20 7.63 -9.73
N GLU A 198 -25.05 7.66 -9.05
CA GLU A 198 -24.87 8.39 -7.80
C GLU A 198 -25.01 9.91 -7.99
N LYS A 199 -24.53 10.46 -9.12
CA LYS A 199 -24.71 11.88 -9.47
C LYS A 199 -26.19 12.22 -9.66
N ASN A 200 -26.96 11.37 -10.34
CA ASN A 200 -28.39 11.57 -10.53
C ASN A 200 -29.18 11.40 -9.22
N LYS A 201 -28.79 10.46 -8.36
CA LYS A 201 -29.37 10.28 -7.02
C LYS A 201 -29.12 11.50 -6.11
N SER A 202 -27.91 12.06 -6.16
CA SER A 202 -27.52 13.25 -5.40
C SER A 202 -28.26 14.52 -5.84
N LYS A 203 -28.69 14.60 -7.11
CA LYS A 203 -29.55 15.70 -7.58
C LYS A 203 -30.99 15.60 -7.04
N SER A 204 -31.46 14.39 -6.77
CA SER A 204 -32.81 14.10 -6.27
C SER A 204 -32.90 14.12 -4.72
N MET A 205 -31.84 13.70 -4.02
CA MET A 205 -31.74 13.71 -2.55
C MET A 205 -30.57 14.59 -2.09
N ARG A 206 -30.86 15.71 -1.43
CA ARG A 206 -29.87 16.77 -1.07
C ARG A 206 -28.88 16.43 0.05
N LEU A 207 -28.95 15.27 0.70
CA LEU A 207 -28.12 14.96 1.86
C LEU A 207 -27.72 13.47 1.85
N GLN A 208 -26.42 13.18 2.01
CA GLN A 208 -25.77 11.85 2.28
C GLN A 208 -24.89 11.17 1.20
N GLY A 209 -24.50 11.84 0.10
CA GLY A 209 -23.71 11.17 -0.98
C GLY A 209 -22.19 11.42 -1.04
N SER A 210 -21.59 12.28 -0.21
CA SER A 210 -20.28 12.88 -0.54
C SER A 210 -19.09 11.91 -0.55
N GLY A 211 -18.98 10.99 0.42
CA GLY A 211 -17.83 10.08 0.52
C GLY A 211 -17.75 9.06 -0.63
N ARG A 212 -18.88 8.39 -0.89
CA ARG A 212 -19.00 7.35 -1.95
C ARG A 212 -18.77 7.90 -3.36
N LYS A 213 -19.06 9.19 -3.56
CA LYS A 213 -18.77 9.89 -4.82
C LYS A 213 -17.27 10.13 -5.01
N VAL A 214 -16.55 10.55 -3.96
CA VAL A 214 -15.09 10.79 -4.00
C VAL A 214 -14.36 9.47 -4.28
N GLU A 215 -14.80 8.40 -3.61
CA GLU A 215 -14.32 7.03 -3.80
C GLU A 215 -14.41 6.55 -5.26
N LEU A 216 -15.60 6.64 -5.87
CA LEU A 216 -15.80 6.23 -7.27
C LEU A 216 -14.95 7.06 -8.25
N VAL A 217 -14.81 8.37 -7.98
CA VAL A 217 -13.97 9.25 -8.81
C VAL A 217 -12.51 8.81 -8.79
N GLU A 218 -11.99 8.44 -7.62
CA GLU A 218 -10.60 7.98 -7.50
C GLU A 218 -10.39 6.61 -8.14
N ALA A 219 -11.33 5.67 -7.97
CA ALA A 219 -11.29 4.37 -8.64
C ALA A 219 -11.29 4.51 -10.18
N ILE A 220 -12.13 5.41 -10.71
CA ILE A 220 -12.17 5.74 -12.15
C ILE A 220 -10.84 6.37 -12.60
N ARG A 221 -10.30 7.33 -11.83
CA ARG A 221 -9.02 7.99 -12.13
C ARG A 221 -7.90 6.96 -12.26
N VAL A 222 -7.80 6.04 -11.30
CA VAL A 222 -6.76 5.01 -11.28
C VAL A 222 -6.88 4.09 -12.49
N LEU A 223 -8.07 3.57 -12.79
CA LEU A 223 -8.27 2.72 -13.99
C LEU A 223 -7.94 3.45 -15.29
N ARG A 224 -8.36 4.70 -15.45
CA ARG A 224 -8.03 5.51 -16.62
C ARG A 224 -6.52 5.72 -16.76
N GLY A 225 -5.83 5.92 -15.64
CA GLY A 225 -4.38 5.97 -15.61
C GLY A 225 -3.76 4.68 -16.16
N ILE A 226 -4.20 3.51 -15.66
CA ILE A 226 -3.67 2.21 -16.08
C ILE A 226 -3.88 2.02 -17.59
N LEU A 227 -5.09 2.28 -18.08
CA LEU A 227 -5.41 2.15 -19.50
C LEU A 227 -4.64 3.14 -20.39
N LYS A 228 -4.30 4.32 -19.86
CA LYS A 228 -3.49 5.31 -20.59
C LYS A 228 -2.02 4.86 -20.71
N VAL A 229 -1.41 4.39 -19.63
CA VAL A 229 0.00 3.96 -19.60
C VAL A 229 0.23 2.65 -20.39
N THR A 230 -0.84 1.91 -20.64
CA THR A 230 -0.83 0.63 -21.38
C THR A 230 -1.41 0.76 -22.79
N ALA A 231 -1.76 1.97 -23.22
CA ALA A 231 -2.17 2.21 -24.60
C ALA A 231 -0.96 2.02 -25.53
N PRO A 232 -1.14 1.40 -26.70
CA PRO A 232 -0.06 1.32 -27.69
C PRO A 232 0.35 2.73 -28.10
N ASP A 233 1.66 3.02 -28.06
CA ASP A 233 2.24 4.27 -28.56
C ASP A 233 1.87 4.43 -30.03
N THR A 234 0.87 5.28 -30.29
CA THR A 234 0.42 5.64 -31.64
C THR A 234 1.41 6.54 -32.37
N SER A 235 2.57 6.83 -31.78
CA SER A 235 3.63 7.69 -32.29
C SER A 235 4.79 6.96 -32.99
N ARG A 236 4.75 5.62 -33.11
CA ARG A 236 5.82 4.82 -33.77
C ARG A 236 5.41 4.05 -35.02
N SER A 237 4.19 4.22 -35.54
CA SER A 237 3.74 3.59 -36.81
C SER A 237 3.82 4.51 -38.03
N SER A 238 4.62 5.57 -37.97
CA SER A 238 4.89 6.45 -39.11
C SER A 238 6.38 6.76 -39.21
N MET A 239 7.20 5.73 -39.43
CA MET A 239 8.49 5.83 -40.12
C MET A 239 8.70 4.55 -40.94
#